data_AF-A0A2N3EDG7-F1
#
_entry.id   AF-A0A2N3EDG7-F1
#
_cell.length_a   1.000
_cell.length_b   1.000
_cell.length_c   1.000
_cell.angle_alpha   90.00
_cell.angle_beta   90.00
_cell.angle_gamma   90.00
#
_symmetry.space_group_name_H-M   'P 1'
#
loop_
_entity.id
_entity.type
_entity.pdbx_description
1 polymer ?
#
loop_
_entity_poly.entity_id
_entity_poly.type
_entity_poly.pdbx_seq_one_letter_code
_entity_poly.pdbx_strand_id
1 'polypeptide(L)'
;VVQKVLESKQANFGFDAQKEEYCDLVAAGIIDPTKVVRTALQDAASIAGLLITTEAMIAEAPKKDGGASGGMPGGMGGMGGMGGMDF
;
A
#
# COMPACT_ATOMS: atom_id res chain seq x y z
N VAL A 1 13.85 17.83 10.43
CA VAL A 1 13.76 16.89 11.57
C VAL A 1 14.88 15.86 11.58
N VAL A 2 14.96 14.96 10.58
CA VAL A 2 15.91 13.83 10.53
C VAL A 2 17.39 14.21 10.73
N GLN A 3 17.90 15.20 9.99
CA GLN A 3 19.29 15.65 10.10
C GLN A 3 19.69 15.99 11.56
N LYS A 4 18.86 16.78 12.23
CA LYS A 4 19.09 17.21 13.61
C LYS A 4 19.02 16.05 14.61
N VAL A 5 18.19 15.03 14.34
CA VAL A 5 18.15 13.80 15.14
C VAL A 5 19.45 13.00 14.97
N LEU A 6 19.95 12.87 13.73
CA LEU A 6 21.18 12.13 13.41
C LEU A 6 22.47 12.79 13.95
N GLU A 7 22.47 14.11 14.12
CA GLU A 7 23.61 14.85 14.71
C GLU A 7 23.77 14.59 16.21
N SER A 8 22.73 14.11 16.89
CA SER A 8 22.77 13.79 18.32
C SER A 8 23.44 12.43 18.57
N LYS A 9 24.27 12.36 19.61
CA LYS A 9 24.86 11.09 20.10
C LYS A 9 23.97 10.36 21.11
N GLN A 10 22.87 10.97 21.53
CA GLN A 10 21.96 10.39 22.52
C GLN A 10 20.98 9.45 21.83
N ALA A 11 20.90 8.19 22.27
CA ALA A 11 20.09 7.16 21.63
C ALA A 11 18.59 7.48 21.59
N ASN A 12 18.07 8.16 22.63
CA ASN A 12 16.65 8.46 22.77
C ASN A 12 16.27 9.85 22.25
N PHE A 13 17.22 10.62 21.71
CA PHE A 13 16.95 11.96 21.22
C PHE A 13 16.06 11.90 19.99
N GLY A 14 14.98 12.66 20.01
CA GLY A 14 14.05 12.72 18.90
C GLY A 14 13.22 14.00 18.90
N PHE A 15 12.13 13.97 18.16
CA PHE A 15 11.24 15.11 17.98
C PHE A 15 9.83 14.73 18.45
N ASP A 16 9.34 15.41 19.47
CA ASP A 16 7.94 15.35 19.91
C ASP A 16 7.11 16.17 18.91
N ALA A 17 6.40 15.47 18.04
CA ALA A 17 5.58 16.10 17.01
C ALA A 17 4.31 16.79 17.56
N GLN A 18 3.88 16.47 18.78
CA GLN A 18 2.72 17.10 19.39
C GLN A 18 3.07 18.47 19.99
N LYS A 19 4.29 18.61 20.52
CA LYS A 19 4.80 19.87 21.12
C LYS A 19 5.74 20.66 20.21
N GLU A 20 6.15 20.05 19.10
CA GLU A 20 7.13 20.60 18.16
C GLU A 20 8.52 20.84 18.78
N GLU A 21 8.92 19.99 19.73
CA GLU A 21 10.16 20.13 20.50
C GLU A 21 11.10 18.94 20.33
N TYR A 22 12.40 19.19 20.49
CA TYR A 22 13.41 18.13 20.53
C TYR A 22 13.67 17.71 21.98
N CYS A 23 13.46 16.44 22.28
CA CYS A 23 13.56 15.91 23.64
C CYS A 23 14.07 14.47 23.66
N ASP A 24 14.32 13.94 24.86
CA ASP A 24 14.46 12.50 25.08
C ASP A 24 13.07 11.86 25.02
N LEU A 25 12.83 11.06 23.98
CA LEU A 25 11.52 10.47 23.71
C LEU A 25 11.12 9.44 24.78
N VAL A 26 12.08 8.74 25.38
CA VAL A 26 11.80 7.75 26.43
C VAL A 26 11.40 8.45 27.72
N ALA A 27 12.10 9.52 28.10
CA ALA A 27 11.72 10.34 29.25
C ALA A 27 10.37 11.04 29.05
N ALA A 28 10.03 11.41 27.80
CA ALA A 28 8.73 11.96 27.43
C ALA A 28 7.60 10.90 27.37
N GLY A 29 7.92 9.61 27.51
CA GLY A 29 6.95 8.50 27.42
C GLY A 29 6.50 8.14 26.00
N ILE A 30 7.20 8.65 24.98
CA ILE A 30 6.95 8.37 23.56
C ILE A 30 7.77 7.12 23.20
N ILE A 31 7.15 5.96 23.32
CA ILE A 31 7.83 4.65 23.22
C ILE A 31 7.10 3.75 22.22
N ASP A 32 7.85 3.21 21.26
CA ASP A 32 7.38 2.18 20.34
C ASP A 32 7.85 0.78 20.77
N PRO A 33 6.97 -0.24 20.79
CA PRO A 33 7.38 -1.61 21.10
C PRO A 33 8.39 -2.13 20.07
N THR A 34 9.43 -2.82 20.54
CA THR A 34 10.50 -3.38 19.69
C THR A 34 9.97 -4.26 18.55
N LYS A 35 8.92 -5.07 18.81
CA LYS A 35 8.29 -5.91 17.79
C LYS A 35 7.69 -5.09 16.66
N VAL A 36 7.06 -3.94 16.97
CA VAL A 36 6.39 -3.10 15.97
C VAL A 36 7.42 -2.52 15.01
N VAL A 37 8.46 -1.86 15.52
CA VAL A 37 9.49 -1.22 14.68
C VAL A 37 10.25 -2.26 13.85
N ARG A 38 10.60 -3.40 14.46
CA ARG A 38 11.30 -4.49 13.75
C ARG A 38 10.45 -5.04 12.62
N THR A 39 9.21 -5.44 12.90
CA THR A 39 8.34 -6.05 11.88
C THR A 39 8.05 -5.05 10.76
N ALA A 40 7.77 -3.79 11.08
CA ALA A 40 7.53 -2.75 10.07
C ALA A 40 8.72 -2.58 9.10
N LEU A 41 9.95 -2.50 9.62
CA LEU A 41 11.15 -2.37 8.79
C LEU A 41 11.41 -3.62 7.94
N GLN A 42 11.22 -4.81 8.51
CA GLN A 42 11.43 -6.08 7.81
C GLN A 42 10.42 -6.27 6.66
N ASP A 43 9.14 -6.01 6.92
CA ASP A 43 8.08 -6.13 5.91
C ASP A 43 8.27 -5.08 4.80
N ALA A 44 8.61 -3.84 5.16
CA ALA A 44 8.90 -2.79 4.20
C ALA A 44 10.10 -3.13 3.30
N ALA A 45 11.20 -3.62 3.89
CA ALA A 45 12.38 -4.04 3.14
C ALA A 45 12.06 -5.24 2.21
N SER A 46 11.20 -6.17 2.64
CA SER A 46 10.78 -7.31 1.85
C SER A 46 10.00 -6.88 0.59
N ILE A 47 8.99 -6.02 0.74
CA ILE A 47 8.20 -5.52 -0.40
C ILE A 47 9.04 -4.61 -1.29
N ALA A 48 9.87 -3.72 -0.71
CA ALA A 48 10.76 -2.88 -1.51
C ALA A 48 11.75 -3.71 -2.34
N GLY A 49 12.32 -4.77 -1.75
CA GLY A 49 13.22 -5.70 -2.45
C GLY A 49 12.51 -6.44 -3.59
N LEU A 50 11.26 -6.85 -3.39
CA LEU A 50 10.45 -7.46 -4.44
C LEU A 50 10.19 -6.47 -5.59
N LEU A 51 9.74 -5.26 -5.28
CA LEU A 51 9.37 -4.27 -6.31
C LEU A 51 10.58 -3.79 -7.12
N ILE A 52 11.74 -3.57 -6.49
CA ILE A 52 12.95 -3.11 -7.18
C ILE A 52 13.47 -4.16 -8.17
N THR A 53 13.24 -5.44 -7.91
CA THR A 53 13.71 -6.55 -8.76
C THR A 53 12.65 -7.08 -9.73
N THR A 54 11.43 -6.51 -9.69
CA THR A 54 10.34 -6.90 -10.59
C THR A 54 10.42 -6.09 -11.88
N GLU A 55 10.87 -6.72 -12.96
CA GLU A 55 11.03 -6.09 -14.28
C GLU A 55 9.68 -5.87 -15.03
N ALA A 56 8.66 -6.67 -14.73
CA ALA A 56 7.36 -6.58 -15.38
C ALA A 56 6.20 -6.94 -14.43
N MET A 57 5.09 -6.22 -14.55
CA MET A 57 3.84 -6.49 -13.86
C MET A 57 2.73 -6.58 -14.91
N ILE A 58 1.98 -7.69 -14.91
CA ILE A 58 0.87 -7.91 -15.82
C ILE A 58 -0.43 -7.77 -15.03
N ALA A 59 -1.36 -6.97 -15.55
CA ALA A 59 -2.69 -6.82 -14.99
C ALA A 59 -3.74 -7.07 -16.07
N GLU A 60 -4.86 -7.69 -15.69
CA GLU A 60 -6.03 -7.82 -16.56
C GLU A 60 -6.79 -6.49 -16.61
N ALA A 61 -7.24 -6.10 -17.80
CA ALA A 61 -8.13 -4.96 -17.93
C ALA A 61 -9.45 -5.23 -17.18
N PRO A 62 -10.09 -4.20 -16.58
CA PRO A 62 -11.42 -4.36 -16.01
C PRO A 62 -12.36 -4.97 -17.05
N LYS A 63 -13.01 -6.08 -16.67
CA LYS A 63 -14.06 -6.65 -17.52
C LYS A 63 -15.14 -5.60 -17.66
N LYS A 64 -15.59 -5.35 -18.90
CA LYS A 64 -16.86 -4.65 -19.09
C LYS A 64 -17.94 -5.57 -18.55
N ASP A 65 -18.48 -5.24 -17.38
CA ASP A 65 -19.72 -5.83 -16.91
C ASP A 65 -20.82 -5.45 -17.91
N GLY A 66 -21.07 -6.33 -18.88
CA GLY A 66 -22.33 -6.35 -19.61
C GLY A 66 -23.40 -6.76 -18.61
N GLY A 67 -24.02 -5.78 -17.97
CA GLY A 67 -24.98 -5.97 -16.89
C GLY A 67 -25.99 -7.07 -17.19
N ALA A 68 -25.87 -8.17 -16.45
CA ALA A 68 -26.97 -9.09 -16.27
C ALA A 68 -27.76 -8.63 -15.04
N SER A 69 -28.78 -7.79 -15.25
CA SER A 69 -29.97 -7.79 -14.38
C SER A 69 -31.10 -6.91 -14.95
N GLY A 70 -32.25 -7.54 -15.21
CA GLY A 70 -33.56 -6.89 -15.11
C GLY A 70 -34.29 -6.61 -16.42
N GLY A 71 -35.13 -7.57 -16.85
CA GLY A 71 -36.31 -7.28 -17.67
C GLY A 71 -36.45 -8.10 -18.95
N MET A 72 -36.98 -9.31 -18.85
CA MET A 72 -37.78 -9.88 -19.94
C MET A 72 -39.19 -9.30 -19.76
N PRO A 73 -39.78 -8.64 -20.77
CA PRO A 73 -40.54 -9.39 -21.77
C PRO A 73 -40.52 -8.74 -23.17
N GLY A 74 -40.12 -9.48 -24.19
CA GLY A 74 -40.43 -9.07 -25.56
C GLY A 74 -39.59 -9.73 -26.65
N GLY A 75 -40.27 -10.53 -27.49
CA GLY A 75 -40.04 -10.53 -28.94
C GLY A 75 -38.78 -11.23 -29.45
N MET A 76 -38.95 -12.51 -29.82
CA MET A 76 -38.59 -13.07 -31.13
C MET A 76 -37.45 -12.38 -31.92
N GLY A 77 -36.33 -13.07 -32.11
CA GLY A 77 -35.54 -12.88 -33.33
C GLY A 77 -34.03 -13.10 -33.22
N GLY A 78 -33.58 -14.27 -33.66
CA GLY A 78 -32.48 -14.36 -34.63
C GLY A 78 -31.03 -14.25 -34.14
N MET A 79 -30.33 -15.38 -34.34
CA MET A 79 -29.00 -15.43 -34.99
C MET A 79 -27.78 -14.88 -34.22
N GLY A 80 -26.83 -15.79 -33.98
CA GLY A 80 -25.40 -15.44 -34.04
C GLY A 80 -24.64 -15.57 -32.73
N GLY A 81 -24.34 -16.81 -32.34
CA GLY A 81 -23.13 -17.06 -31.56
C GLY A 81 -21.91 -16.74 -32.41
N MET A 82 -21.18 -15.70 -32.06
CA MET A 82 -19.84 -15.42 -32.54
C MET A 82 -19.00 -15.05 -31.32
N GLY A 83 -18.52 -16.09 -30.64
CA GLY A 83 -17.53 -15.93 -29.60
C GLY A 83 -16.20 -15.48 -30.18
N GLY A 84 -15.48 -14.68 -29.39
CA GLY A 84 -14.03 -14.56 -29.40
C GLY A 84 -13.40 -13.94 -30.65
N MET A 85 -12.97 -12.68 -30.53
CA MET A 85 -11.63 -12.25 -30.97
C MET A 85 -11.35 -10.84 -30.42
N ASP A 86 -11.14 -10.75 -29.10
CA ASP A 86 -10.48 -9.57 -28.53
C ASP A 86 -8.98 -9.89 -28.43
N PHE A 87 -8.20 -9.21 -29.26
CA PHE A 87 -6.76 -8.99 -29.00
C PHE A 87 -6.61 -7.84 -28.00
#